data_AF-W5Q8Q1-F1
#
_entry.id   AF-W5Q8Q1-F1
#
_cell.length_a   1.000
_cell.length_b   1.000
_cell.length_c   1.000
_cell.angle_alpha   90.00
_cell.angle_beta   90.00
_cell.angle_gamma   90.00
#
_symmetry.space_group_name_H-M   'P 1'
#
loop_
_entity.id
_entity.type
_entity.pdbx_description
1 polymer ?
#
loop_
_entity_poly.entity_id
_entity_poly.type
_entity_poly.pdbx_seq_one_letter_code
_entity_poly.pdbx_strand_id
1 'polypeptide(L)' 'QRYKPVLVGALKTLSVVFISCGYEHTAVLTQQDGKVFTFGDNSYGQLGHDSTAEKRGPQLVERIEGLVSQIDCG' A
#
# COMPACT_ATOMS: atom_id res chain seq x y z
N GLN A 1 3.12 -20.12 2.16
CA GLN A 1 3.88 -19.38 1.13
C GLN A 1 3.37 -19.74 -0.25
N ARG A 2 3.31 -18.76 -1.16
CA ARG A 2 3.06 -19.01 -2.59
C ARG A 2 4.39 -18.81 -3.33
N TYR A 3 4.89 -19.85 -3.98
CA TYR A 3 6.20 -19.84 -4.68
C TYR A 3 6.10 -19.45 -6.16
N LYS A 4 4.97 -18.90 -6.57
CA LYS A 4 4.72 -18.45 -7.93
C LYS A 4 4.10 -17.06 -7.87
N PRO A 5 4.39 -16.18 -8.84
CA PRO A 5 3.72 -14.88 -8.94
C PRO A 5 2.21 -15.05 -8.91
N VAL A 6 1.53 -14.22 -8.10
CA VAL A 6 0.08 -14.21 -7.99
C VAL A 6 -0.40 -12.79 -8.15
N LEU A 7 -1.43 -12.61 -8.96
CA LEU A 7 -2.14 -11.34 -9.07
C LEU A 7 -2.74 -10.95 -7.72
N VAL A 8 -2.38 -9.76 -7.24
CA VAL A 8 -3.10 -9.11 -6.13
C VAL A 8 -4.41 -8.56 -6.70
N GLY A 9 -5.48 -9.37 -6.64
CA GLY A 9 -6.76 -9.06 -7.29
C GLY A 9 -7.36 -7.70 -6.87
N ALA A 10 -7.11 -7.27 -5.63
CA ALA A 10 -7.55 -5.98 -5.11
C ALA A 10 -6.95 -4.77 -5.86
N LEU A 11 -5.78 -4.93 -6.50
CA LEU A 11 -5.12 -3.89 -7.28
C LEU A 11 -5.49 -3.93 -8.77
N LYS A 12 -6.22 -4.94 -9.24
CA LYS A 12 -6.44 -5.19 -10.68
C LYS A 12 -7.09 -4.01 -11.40
N THR A 13 -8.00 -3.32 -10.73
CA THR A 13 -8.76 -2.18 -11.30
C THR A 13 -8.16 -0.83 -10.92
N LEU A 14 -7.09 -0.83 -10.11
CA LEU A 14 -6.40 0.37 -9.69
C LEU A 14 -5.25 0.57 -10.67
N SER A 15 -5.23 1.70 -11.39
CA SER A 15 -4.12 2.05 -12.27
C SER A 15 -2.87 2.34 -11.45
N VAL A 16 -2.15 1.29 -11.03
CA VAL A 16 -0.95 1.39 -10.21
C VAL A 16 0.19 1.97 -11.04
N VAL A 17 0.84 3.01 -10.51
CA VAL A 17 1.96 3.71 -11.16
C VAL A 17 3.28 3.55 -10.42
N PHE A 18 3.23 3.25 -9.12
CA PHE A 18 4.43 3.07 -8.31
C PHE A 18 4.17 2.10 -7.15
N ILE A 19 5.18 1.33 -6.76
CA ILE A 19 5.16 0.42 -5.62
C ILE A 19 6.47 0.61 -4.86
N SER A 20 6.39 0.71 -3.54
CA SER A 20 7.56 0.59 -2.66
C SER A 20 7.34 -0.50 -1.63
N CYS A 21 8.39 -1.27 -1.35
CA CYS A 21 8.35 -2.42 -0.46
C CYS A 21 9.40 -2.21 0.64
N GLY A 22 8.95 -2.23 1.89
CA GLY A 22 9.83 -2.31 3.05
C GLY A 22 10.06 -3.77 3.45
N TYR A 23 10.53 -3.98 4.68
CA TYR A 23 10.82 -5.33 5.18
C TYR A 23 9.59 -6.26 5.17
N GLU A 24 8.48 -5.84 5.81
CA GLU A 24 7.23 -6.61 5.88
C GLU A 24 5.98 -5.79 5.50
N HIS A 25 6.16 -4.62 4.89
CA HIS A 25 5.07 -3.76 4.45
C HIS A 25 5.27 -3.29 3.00
N THR A 26 4.18 -2.86 2.37
CA THR A 26 4.16 -2.42 0.98
C THR A 26 3.24 -1.23 0.83
N ALA A 27 3.71 -0.23 0.10
CA ALA A 27 2.93 0.92 -0.33
C ALA A 27 2.73 0.89 -1.85
N VAL A 28 1.56 1.34 -2.30
CA VAL A 28 1.15 1.35 -3.71
C VAL A 28 0.55 2.71 -4.03
N LEU A 29 1.06 3.36 -5.07
CA LEU A 29 0.54 4.61 -5.58
C LEU A 29 -0.27 4.35 -6.86
N THR A 30 -1.44 4.96 -6.92
CA THR A 30 -2.32 4.87 -8.09
C THR A 30 -2.38 6.19 -8.85
N GLN A 31 -2.61 6.11 -10.15
CA GLN A 31 -2.67 7.27 -11.04
C GLN A 31 -3.85 8.20 -10.73
N GLN A 32 -4.97 7.63 -10.24
CA GLN A 32 -6.17 8.38 -9.98
C GLN A 32 -6.03 9.13 -8.65
N ASP A 33 -5.93 10.45 -8.75
CA ASP A 33 -5.85 11.38 -7.61
C ASP A 33 -4.66 11.12 -6.66
N GLY A 34 -3.64 10.39 -7.11
CA GLY A 34 -2.47 10.07 -6.29
C GLY A 34 -2.82 9.24 -5.05
N LYS A 35 -3.85 8.37 -5.11
CA LYS A 35 -4.25 7.57 -3.94
C LYS A 35 -3.17 6.56 -3.57
N VAL A 36 -2.89 6.48 -2.27
CA VAL A 36 -1.92 5.57 -1.69
C VAL A 36 -2.65 4.45 -0.95
N PHE A 37 -2.21 3.22 -1.20
CA PHE A 37 -2.67 2.03 -0.52
C PHE A 37 -1.49 1.38 0.22
N THR A 38 -1.70 0.93 1.45
CA THR A 38 -0.67 0.27 2.25
C THR A 38 -1.18 -1.07 2.77
N PHE A 39 -0.27 -2.03 2.92
CA PHE A 39 -0.57 -3.34 3.49
C PHE A 39 0.69 -4.05 3.99
N GLY A 40 0.50 -5.12 4.76
CA GLY A 40 1.55 -5.91 5.41
C GLY A 40 1.57 -5.71 6.93
N ASP A 41 2.75 -5.84 7.52
CA ASP A 41 3.00 -5.57 8.94
C ASP A 41 2.70 -4.11 9.28
N ASN A 42 2.17 -3.92 10.48
CA ASN A 42 1.83 -2.61 11.02
C ASN A 42 2.20 -2.47 12.48
N SER A 43 3.13 -3.29 12.97
CA SER A 43 3.53 -3.36 14.38
C SER A 43 3.99 -1.99 14.93
N TYR A 44 4.46 -1.09 14.06
CA TYR A 44 4.91 0.26 14.39
C TYR A 44 3.99 1.37 13.84
N GLY A 45 2.84 1.03 13.27
CA GLY A 45 1.95 2.00 12.63
C GLY A 45 2.41 2.46 11.24
N GLN A 46 3.36 1.76 10.62
CA GLN A 46 3.98 2.13 9.34
C GLN A 46 2.99 2.16 8.16
N LEU A 47 1.81 1.55 8.29
CA LEU A 47 0.78 1.61 7.24
C LEU A 47 0.05 2.95 7.19
N GLY A 48 0.18 3.80 8.21
CA GLY A 48 -0.44 5.14 8.22
C GLY A 48 -1.95 5.14 8.47
N HIS A 49 -2.48 4.07 9.07
CA HIS A 49 -3.88 3.97 9.50
C HIS A 49 -4.01 4.33 11.00
N ASP A 50 -5.24 4.54 11.48
CA ASP A 50 -5.54 4.80 12.92
C ASP A 50 -5.47 3.52 13.78
N SER A 51 -4.55 2.62 13.46
CA SER A 51 -4.37 1.33 14.12
C SER A 51 -2.97 0.80 13.83
N THR A 52 -2.45 -0.05 14.72
CA THR A 52 -1.24 -0.86 14.53
C THR A 52 -1.54 -2.30 14.10
N ALA A 53 -2.80 -2.60 13.74
CA ALA A 53 -3.17 -3.91 13.24
C ALA A 53 -2.63 -4.13 11.81
N GLU A 54 -2.07 -5.31 11.55
CA GLU A 54 -1.63 -5.73 10.23
C GLU A 54 -2.77 -5.69 9.20
N LYS A 55 -2.41 -5.53 7.93
CA LYS A 55 -3.36 -5.55 6.81
C LYS A 55 -2.94 -6.60 5.80
N ARG A 56 -3.79 -7.61 5.60
CA ARG A 56 -3.51 -8.74 4.68
C ARG A 56 -3.59 -8.38 3.20
N GLY A 57 -4.05 -7.18 2.86
CA GLY A 57 -4.16 -6.71 1.51
C GLY A 57 -4.28 -5.19 1.46
N PRO A 58 -4.15 -4.60 0.26
CA PRO A 58 -4.09 -3.15 0.06
C PRO A 58 -5.30 -2.45 0.68
N GLN A 59 -5.04 -1.50 1.57
CA GLN A 59 -6.06 -0.63 2.15
C GLN A 59 -5.73 0.83 1.84
N LEU A 60 -6.75 1.61 1.45
CA LEU A 60 -6.61 3.04 1.17
C LEU A 60 -6.17 3.78 2.45
N VAL A 61 -5.18 4.67 2.30
CA VAL A 61 -4.80 5.61 3.35
C VAL A 61 -5.64 6.87 3.19
N GLU A 62 -6.67 7.04 4.03
CA GLU A 62 -7.65 8.13 3.89
C GLU A 62 -7.12 9.50 4.34
N ARG A 63 -6.07 9.55 5.16
CA ARG A 63 -5.58 10.79 5.77
C ARG A 63 -4.53 11.54 4.93
N ILE A 64 -4.33 11.16 3.68
CA ILE A 64 -3.40 11.87 2.78
C ILE A 64 -4.21 12.88 1.97
N GLU A 65 -3.98 14.16 2.24
CA GLU A 65 -4.56 15.25 1.47
C GLU A 65 -3.63 15.66 0.32
N GLY A 66 -4.22 15.93 -0.85
CA GLY A 66 -3.48 16.33 -2.04
C GLY A 66 -2.96 15.18 -2.89
N LEU A 67 -2.22 15.53 -3.94
CA LEU A 67 -1.70 14.58 -4.93
C LEU A 67 -0.34 14.02 -4.49
N VAL A 68 -0.26 12.71 -4.29
CA VAL A 68 1.01 12.02 -4.06
C VAL A 68 1.68 11.69 -5.40
N SER A 69 2.95 12.07 -5.54
CA SER A 69 3.76 11.78 -6.73
C SER A 69 4.78 10.67 -6.52
N GLN A 70 5.13 10.36 -5.27
CA GLN A 70 6.14 9.36 -4.92
C GLN A 70 5.86 8.77 -3.54
N ILE A 71 6.21 7.50 -3.35
CA ILE A 71 6.14 6.76 -2.09
C ILE A 71 7.47 6.03 -1.87
N ASP A 72 7.87 5.85 -0.62
CA ASP A 72 9.05 5.07 -0.26
C ASP A 72 8.84 4.31 1.05
N CYS A 73 9.46 3.14 1.17
CA CYS A 73 9.36 2.24 2.31
C CYS A 73 10.77 1.82 2.75
N GLY A 74 11.02 1.90 4.06
CA GLY A 74 12.28 1.49 4.69
C GLY A 74 12.31 0.06 5.20
#